data_AF-A0AA97HYM8-F1
#
_entry.id   AF-A0AA97HYM8-F1
#
_cell.length_a   1.000
_cell.length_b   1.000
_cell.length_c   1.000
_cell.angle_alpha   90.00
_cell.angle_beta   90.00
_cell.angle_gamma   90.00
#
_symmetry.space_group_name_H-M   'P 1'
#
loop_
_entity.id
_entity.type
_entity.pdbx_description
1 polymer ?
#
loop_
_entity_poly.entity_id
_entity_poly.type
_entity_poly.pdbx_seq_one_letter_code
_entity_poly.pdbx_strand_id
1 'polypeptide(L)'
;MAERNAAIRLIKSYSEDGMKRWKRQTNYGKRSYVESFFSRLKQTFGFNFRNKSEINRGKELLLKCYLLNQFTDIGMAKFEMAT
;
A
#
# COMPACT_ATOMS: atom_id res chain seq x y z
N MET A 1 14.96 -18.78 -15.36
CA MET A 1 15.25 -19.84 -14.36
C MET A 1 16.48 -19.54 -13.51
N ALA A 2 17.59 -19.07 -14.09
CA ALA A 2 18.82 -18.72 -13.35
C ALA A 2 18.62 -17.65 -12.26
N GLU A 3 17.93 -16.55 -12.57
CA GLU A 3 17.67 -15.46 -11.61
C GLU A 3 16.83 -15.90 -10.40
N ARG A 4 15.79 -16.70 -10.63
CA ARG A 4 14.96 -17.27 -9.55
C ARG A 4 15.81 -18.12 -8.61
N ASN A 5 16.65 -18.99 -9.18
CA ASN A 5 17.51 -19.87 -8.39
C ASN A 5 18.57 -19.07 -7.61
N ALA A 6 19.09 -17.98 -8.18
CA ALA A 6 20.00 -17.06 -7.49
C ALA A 6 19.32 -16.37 -6.30
N ALA A 7 18.08 -15.87 -6.47
CA ALA A 7 17.31 -15.28 -5.38
C ALA A 7 17.03 -16.30 -4.27
N ILE A 8 16.69 -17.55 -4.60
CA ILE A 8 16.46 -18.61 -3.61
C ILE A 8 17.74 -18.92 -2.81
N ARG A 9 18.91 -19.00 -3.48
CA ARG A 9 20.20 -19.21 -2.80
C ARG A 9 20.52 -18.06 -1.85
N LEU A 10 20.29 -16.82 -2.28
CA LEU A 10 20.49 -15.63 -1.47
C LEU A 10 19.54 -15.56 -0.26
N ILE A 11 18.27 -15.94 -0.43
CA ILE A 11 17.32 -16.02 0.67
C ILE A 11 17.78 -17.06 1.72
N LYS A 12 18.25 -18.23 1.26
CA LYS A 12 18.76 -19.29 2.15
C LYS A 12 20.04 -18.89 2.88
N SER A 13 20.88 -18.03 2.31
CA SER A 13 22.10 -17.57 2.98
C SER A 13 21.82 -16.61 4.15
N TYR A 14 20.61 -16.06 4.27
CA TYR A 14 20.26 -15.11 5.32
C TYR A 14 19.78 -15.74 6.64
N SER A 15 19.86 -17.07 6.81
CA SER A 15 19.40 -17.79 8.02
C SER A 15 17.92 -17.52 8.34
N GLU A 16 17.56 -17.24 9.60
CA GLU A 16 16.19 -16.88 9.97
C GLU A 16 15.76 -15.55 9.33
N ASP A 17 14.48 -15.46 8.95
CA ASP A 17 13.88 -14.28 8.31
C ASP A 17 14.50 -13.85 6.95
N GLY A 18 15.27 -14.73 6.30
CA GLY A 18 15.94 -14.43 5.03
C GLY A 18 15.03 -13.95 3.90
N MET A 19 13.79 -14.44 3.85
CA MET A 19 12.78 -13.98 2.90
C MET A 19 12.37 -12.53 3.15
N LYS A 20 12.15 -12.12 4.41
CA LYS A 20 11.80 -10.73 4.76
C LYS A 20 12.96 -9.80 4.41
N ARG A 21 14.19 -10.20 4.74
CA ARG A 21 15.41 -9.43 4.44
C ARG A 21 15.59 -9.24 2.94
N TRP A 22 15.45 -10.31 2.16
CA TRP A 22 15.51 -10.26 0.70
C TRP A 22 14.43 -9.33 0.13
N LYS A 23 13.16 -9.48 0.55
CA LYS A 23 12.06 -8.62 0.10
C LYS A 23 12.32 -7.14 0.35
N ARG A 24 12.95 -6.81 1.48
CA ARG A 24 13.32 -5.42 1.83
C ARG A 24 14.45 -4.91 0.95
N GLN A 25 15.51 -5.69 0.74
CA GLN A 25 16.66 -5.29 -0.08
C GLN A 25 16.32 -5.11 -1.55
N THR A 26 15.50 -6.01 -2.12
CA THR A 26 15.12 -5.96 -3.53
C THR A 26 13.89 -5.08 -3.78
N ASN A 27 13.33 -4.47 -2.72
CA ASN A 27 12.06 -3.73 -2.76
C ASN A 27 10.93 -4.52 -3.45
N TYR A 28 10.91 -5.84 -3.27
CA TYR A 28 9.97 -6.75 -3.93
C TYR A 28 8.51 -6.41 -3.60
N GLY A 29 8.27 -5.86 -2.41
CA GLY A 29 6.94 -5.46 -1.94
C GLY A 29 6.34 -4.23 -2.64
N LYS A 30 7.08 -3.54 -3.52
CA LYS A 30 6.62 -2.28 -4.14
C LYS A 30 5.24 -2.39 -4.79
N ARG A 31 4.98 -3.48 -5.52
CA ARG A 31 3.67 -3.73 -6.14
C ARG A 31 2.56 -3.88 -5.11
N SER A 32 2.82 -4.67 -4.06
CA SER A 32 1.85 -4.90 -2.99
C SER A 32 1.48 -3.61 -2.24
N TYR A 33 2.43 -2.69 -2.05
CA TYR A 33 2.14 -1.37 -1.47
C TYR A 33 1.22 -0.53 -2.37
N VAL A 34 1.47 -0.52 -3.68
CA VAL A 34 0.62 0.21 -4.65
C VAL A 34 -0.79 -0.39 -4.71
N GLU A 35 -0.91 -1.72 -4.74
CA GLU A 35 -2.21 -2.41 -4.73
C GLU A 35 -2.98 -2.10 -3.44
N SER A 36 -2.29 -2.11 -2.30
CA SER A 36 -2.90 -1.76 -1.00
C SER A 36 -3.37 -0.31 -0.96
N PHE A 37 -2.56 0.62 -1.50
CA PHE A 37 -2.95 2.02 -1.64
C PHE A 37 -4.24 2.19 -2.45
N PHE A 38 -4.32 1.59 -3.65
CA PHE A 38 -5.50 1.69 -4.49
C PHE A 38 -6.73 0.99 -3.88
N SER A 39 -6.54 -0.11 -3.17
CA SER A 39 -7.61 -0.78 -2.43
C SER A 39 -8.22 0.18 -1.39
N ARG A 40 -7.38 0.78 -0.55
CA ARG A 40 -7.81 1.75 0.48
C ARG A 40 -8.49 2.98 -0.13
N LEU A 41 -7.92 3.54 -1.19
CA LEU A 41 -8.47 4.72 -1.87
C LEU A 41 -9.90 4.45 -2.38
N LYS A 42 -10.11 3.33 -3.05
CA LYS A 42 -11.42 2.96 -3.62
C LYS A 42 -12.44 2.56 -2.56
N GLN A 43 -12.02 1.86 -1.51
CA GLN A 43 -12.91 1.52 -0.39
C GLN A 43 -13.39 2.77 0.34
N THR A 44 -12.52 3.77 0.51
CA THR A 44 -12.82 4.99 1.27
C THR A 44 -13.66 5.99 0.47
N PHE A 45 -13.32 6.23 -0.80
CA PHE A 45 -13.92 7.30 -1.62
C PHE A 45 -14.77 6.81 -2.79
N GLY A 46 -14.85 5.50 -3.01
CA GLY A 46 -15.52 4.90 -4.16
C GLY A 46 -14.71 4.99 -5.45
N PHE A 47 -15.34 4.56 -6.55
CA PHE A 47 -14.72 4.45 -7.88
C PHE A 47 -14.89 5.71 -8.75
N ASN A 48 -15.71 6.67 -8.34
CA ASN A 48 -16.13 7.77 -9.18
C ASN A 48 -15.59 9.12 -8.67
N PHE A 49 -15.31 10.02 -9.61
CA PHE A 49 -15.10 11.44 -9.34
C PHE A 49 -16.40 12.18 -9.57
N ARG A 50 -16.70 13.17 -8.71
CA ARG A 50 -17.94 13.95 -8.82
C ARG A 50 -17.82 15.08 -9.83
N ASN A 51 -16.61 15.62 -10.00
CA ASN A 51 -16.37 16.74 -10.90
C ASN A 51 -16.33 16.32 -12.37
N LYS A 52 -16.94 17.14 -13.25
CA LYS A 52 -16.91 16.93 -14.71
C LYS A 52 -15.65 17.51 -15.37
N SER A 53 -15.06 18.55 -14.78
CA SER A 53 -13.83 19.19 -15.28
C SER A 53 -12.60 18.38 -14.88
N GLU A 54 -11.71 18.12 -15.85
CA GLU A 54 -10.48 17.34 -15.62
C GLU A 54 -9.55 17.97 -14.60
N ILE A 55 -9.39 19.30 -14.66
CA ILE A 55 -8.59 20.06 -13.69
C ILE A 55 -9.14 19.84 -12.27
N ASN A 56 -10.47 19.87 -12.12
CA ASN A 56 -11.11 19.67 -10.83
C ASN A 56 -11.09 18.20 -10.38
N ARG A 57 -11.13 17.23 -11.30
CA ARG A 57 -10.90 15.81 -10.98
C ARG A 57 -9.49 15.58 -10.45
N GLY A 58 -8.49 16.23 -11.04
CA GLY A 58 -7.11 16.20 -10.54
C GLY A 58 -6.99 16.75 -9.11
N LYS A 59 -7.64 17.90 -8.84
CA LYS A 59 -7.69 18.47 -7.48
C LYS A 59 -8.45 17.58 -6.49
N GLU A 60 -9.56 16.98 -6.93
CA GLU A 60 -10.34 16.03 -6.13
C GLU A 60 -9.51 14.80 -5.77
N LEU A 61 -8.77 14.23 -6.72
CA LEU A 61 -7.88 13.10 -6.47
C LEU A 61 -6.77 13.48 -5.48
N LEU A 62 -6.14 14.64 -5.67
CA LEU A 62 -5.10 15.13 -4.77
C LEU A 62 -5.62 15.27 -3.34
N LEU A 63 -6.81 15.86 -3.16
CA LEU A 63 -7.45 16.00 -1.85
C LEU A 63 -7.74 14.63 -1.22
N LYS A 64 -8.28 13.68 -2.00
CA LYS A 64 -8.53 12.29 -1.54
C LYS A 64 -7.24 11.61 -1.06
N CYS A 65 -6.12 11.80 -1.77
CA CYS A 65 -4.81 11.28 -1.35
C CYS A 65 -4.34 11.89 -0.03
N TYR A 66 -4.48 13.21 0.14
CA TYR A 66 -4.12 13.87 1.41
C TYR A 66 -4.97 13.38 2.58
N LEU A 67 -6.29 13.26 2.39
CA LEU A 67 -7.20 12.71 3.40
C LEU A 67 -6.84 11.26 3.76
N LEU A 68 -6.48 10.43 2.79
CA LEU A 68 -6.09 9.05 3.04
C LEU A 68 -4.80 8.95 3.88
N ASN A 69 -3.85 9.86 3.65
CA ASN A 69 -2.65 9.96 4.46
C ASN A 69 -3.00 10.38 5.89
N GLN A 70 -3.86 11.40 6.06
CA GLN A 70 -4.32 11.83 7.38
C GLN A 70 -5.05 10.73 8.15
N PHE A 71 -5.85 9.88 7.49
CA PHE A 71 -6.46 8.71 8.15
C PHE A 71 -5.43 7.70 8.65
N THR A 72 -4.26 7.62 8.01
CA THR A 72 -3.15 6.78 8.50
C THR A 72 -2.58 7.34 9.80
N ASP A 73 -2.48 8.67 9.91
CA ASP A 73 -1.95 9.37 11.08
C ASP A 73 -2.92 9.29 12.27
N ILE A 74 -4.24 9.40 12.01
CA ILE A 74 -5.29 9.29 13.04
C ILE A 74 -5.37 7.86 13.61
N GLY A 75 -5.00 6.85 12.80
CA GLY A 75 -5.03 5.45 13.21
C GLY A 75 -6.41 4.78 13.05
N MET A 76 -6.53 3.56 13.56
CA MET A 76 -7.77 2.78 13.47
C MET A 76 -8.74 3.15 14.60
N ALA A 77 -10.04 3.12 14.30
CA ALA A 77 -11.06 3.28 15.32
C ALA A 77 -10.90 2.23 16.42
N LYS A 78 -10.92 2.67 17.68
CA LYS A 78 -10.94 1.79 18.84
C LYS A 78 -12.39 1.42 19.11
N PHE A 79 -12.69 0.12 19.10
CA PHE A 79 -13.99 -0.38 19.52
C PHE A 79 -13.92 -0.70 21.01
N GLU A 80 -14.82 -0.11 21.78
CA GLU A 80 -15.04 -0.44 23.19
C GLU A 80 -16.40 -1.11 23.32
N MET A 81 -16.46 -2.26 23.98
CA MET A 81 -17.73 -2.91 24.27
C MET A 81 -18.43 -2.13 25.37
N ALA A 82 -19.66 -1.68 25.09
CA ALA A 82 -20.53 -1.13 26.12
C ALA A 82 -20.76 -2.21 27.19
N THR A 83 -20.41 -1.90 28.43
CA THR A 83 -20.67 -2.73 29.62
C THR A 83 -22.02 -2.35 30.22
#